data_AF-A0A1H1DUK4-F1
#
_entry.id   AF-A0A1H1DUK4-F1
#
_cell.length_a   1.000
_cell.length_b   1.000
_cell.length_c   1.000
_cell.angle_alpha   90.00
_cell.angle_beta   90.00
_cell.angle_gamma   90.00
#
_symmetry.space_group_name_H-M   'P 1'
#
loop_
_entity.id
_entity.type
_entity.pdbx_description
1 polymer ?
#
loop_
_entity_poly.entity_id
_entity_poly.type
_entity_poly.pdbx_seq_one_letter_code
_entity_poly.pdbx_strand_id
1 'polypeptide(L)'
;MKKIVLAIAAALTVNLAYAQGNTDGSSKKNVFATESKKFTLSTVTDWMKDNGVFQNLDVSVTAGTTGIGIDVASRVHENVQLRMGYEYMPRFKKSIYFPVEVGGEPAVAYDDAGNRVETTFDRLSKMLHDLTGFTVEDEVEMVGKPTINNFKFLVDVFPFKNKHWHVTGGFYWGPSQFAYAENSTSAMSSLLAVSMYNQIYQKCVNDDPIIDIDGDGTAQNPGMTIYFNEAYRQRIVNYGRMGFHVGDKKDSGEPYIMEADAESGMVKVRAKSNSFKPYLGFGYGGKLMKSRDDWQVSFDAGMMFWGGTPSLITHDGTNLTKDVENISGKVGTWVDFLGGFKVYPVLQVRFTKTIF
;
A
#
# COMPACT_ATOMS: atom_id res chain seq x y z
N MET A 1 -3.77 -29.84 25.40
CA MET A 1 -4.44 -28.85 24.52
C MET A 1 -5.64 -28.14 25.17
N LYS A 2 -6.74 -28.82 25.57
CA LYS A 2 -7.90 -28.14 26.21
C LYS A 2 -7.56 -27.25 27.42
N LYS A 3 -6.64 -27.69 28.30
CA LYS A 3 -6.21 -26.92 29.48
C LYS A 3 -5.34 -25.69 29.14
N ILE A 4 -4.55 -25.76 28.06
CA ILE A 4 -3.69 -24.66 27.58
C ILE A 4 -4.56 -23.58 26.94
N VAL A 5 -5.54 -23.98 26.12
CA VAL A 5 -6.52 -23.06 25.53
C VAL A 5 -7.35 -22.36 26.63
N LEU A 6 -7.75 -23.10 27.68
CA LEU A 6 -8.44 -22.51 28.82
C LEU A 6 -7.58 -21.50 29.58
N ALA A 7 -6.28 -21.78 29.77
CA ALA A 7 -5.36 -20.91 30.48
C ALA A 7 -5.05 -19.62 29.68
N ILE A 8 -4.87 -19.74 28.36
CA ILE A 8 -4.69 -18.59 27.46
C ILE A 8 -5.96 -17.74 27.41
N ALA A 9 -7.13 -18.39 27.28
CA ALA A 9 -8.42 -17.69 27.30
C ALA A 9 -8.65 -16.98 28.65
N ALA A 10 -8.34 -17.64 29.77
CA ALA A 10 -8.44 -17.04 31.11
C ALA A 10 -7.51 -15.83 31.27
N ALA A 11 -6.26 -15.93 30.83
CA ALA A 11 -5.29 -14.83 30.90
C ALA A 11 -5.70 -13.64 30.01
N LEU A 12 -6.26 -13.89 28.82
CA LEU A 12 -6.84 -12.84 27.97
C LEU A 12 -8.07 -12.19 28.62
N THR A 13 -8.98 -12.97 29.22
CA THR A 13 -10.18 -12.42 29.87
C THR A 13 -9.87 -11.62 31.14
N VAL A 14 -8.84 -12.01 31.91
CA VAL A 14 -8.42 -11.26 33.11
C VAL A 14 -7.76 -9.94 32.71
N ASN A 15 -6.92 -9.92 31.67
CA ASN A 15 -6.35 -8.68 31.15
C ASN A 15 -7.40 -7.75 30.51
N LEU A 16 -8.41 -8.31 29.81
CA LEU A 16 -9.52 -7.51 29.30
C LEU A 16 -10.37 -6.91 30.44
N ALA A 17 -10.62 -7.67 31.51
CA ALA A 17 -11.36 -7.18 32.67
C ALA A 17 -10.54 -6.12 33.45
N TYR A 18 -9.22 -6.25 33.52
CA TYR A 18 -8.34 -5.24 34.12
C TYR A 18 -8.24 -3.97 33.26
N ALA A 19 -8.28 -4.11 31.93
CA ALA A 19 -8.31 -2.98 31.00
C ALA A 19 -9.68 -2.27 30.95
N GLN A 20 -10.78 -2.99 31.20
CA GLN A 20 -12.14 -2.43 31.27
C GLN A 20 -12.52 -1.91 32.67
N GLY A 21 -11.75 -2.22 33.71
CA GLY A 21 -12.04 -1.85 35.10
C GLY A 21 -11.68 -0.42 35.49
N ASN A 22 -11.24 0.43 34.55
CA ASN A 22 -10.86 1.81 34.84
C ASN A 22 -11.84 2.87 34.31
N THR A 23 -13.07 2.48 33.97
CA THR A 23 -14.17 3.41 33.66
C THR A 23 -15.46 2.96 34.33
N ASP A 24 -15.88 3.76 35.32
CA ASP A 24 -17.22 3.95 35.88
C ASP A 24 -17.96 2.80 36.56
N GLY A 25 -17.99 2.93 37.90
CA GLY A 25 -19.19 3.09 38.73
C GLY A 25 -20.54 2.54 38.25
N SER A 26 -21.17 1.81 39.16
CA SER A 26 -22.61 1.46 39.23
C SER A 26 -23.09 0.20 38.48
N SER A 27 -23.32 -0.83 39.29
CA SER A 27 -24.47 -1.74 39.25
C SER A 27 -24.83 -2.40 37.91
N LYS A 28 -24.52 -3.69 37.78
CA LYS A 28 -25.48 -4.71 37.29
C LYS A 28 -24.96 -6.12 37.60
N LYS A 29 -25.86 -6.95 38.12
CA LYS A 29 -25.66 -8.34 38.55
C LYS A 29 -25.02 -9.20 37.45
N ASN A 30 -23.85 -9.78 37.73
CA ASN A 30 -23.30 -10.87 36.94
C ASN A 30 -23.94 -12.20 37.38
N VAL A 31 -24.87 -12.67 36.56
CA VAL A 31 -25.47 -14.01 36.62
C VAL A 31 -24.47 -14.99 35.98
N PHE A 32 -23.43 -15.39 36.70
CA PHE A 32 -22.64 -16.60 36.43
C PHE A 32 -21.88 -16.98 37.72
N ALA A 33 -22.63 -17.31 38.75
CA ALA A 33 -22.09 -17.91 39.97
C ALA A 33 -22.46 -19.40 39.98
N THR A 34 -21.72 -20.22 39.24
CA THR A 34 -21.70 -21.67 39.47
C THR A 34 -20.33 -22.22 39.08
N GLU A 35 -19.54 -22.54 40.11
CA GLU A 35 -18.27 -23.29 40.09
C GLU A 35 -17.13 -22.83 39.16
N SER A 36 -16.78 -21.54 39.17
CA SER A 36 -15.45 -21.12 38.71
C SER A 36 -14.47 -21.19 39.88
N LYS A 37 -13.58 -22.19 39.93
CA LYS A 37 -12.36 -22.12 40.76
C LYS A 37 -11.73 -20.75 40.53
N LYS A 38 -11.59 -19.94 41.59
CA LYS A 38 -10.96 -18.61 41.54
C LYS A 38 -9.54 -18.76 40.99
N PHE A 39 -9.38 -18.60 39.70
CA PHE A 39 -8.08 -18.43 39.05
C PHE A 39 -7.61 -17.02 39.36
N THR A 40 -6.84 -16.85 40.43
CA THR A 40 -6.15 -15.59 40.69
C THR A 40 -4.95 -15.47 39.75
N LEU A 41 -4.50 -14.24 39.46
CA LEU A 41 -3.31 -13.99 38.63
C LEU A 41 -2.08 -14.74 39.17
N SER A 42 -1.97 -14.88 40.50
CA SER A 42 -0.95 -15.68 41.17
C SER A 42 -1.06 -17.17 40.81
N THR A 43 -2.24 -17.78 40.90
CA THR A 43 -2.45 -19.19 40.52
C THR A 43 -2.18 -19.44 39.04
N VAL A 44 -2.49 -18.47 38.16
CA VAL A 44 -2.11 -18.56 36.73
C VAL A 44 -0.61 -18.50 36.56
N THR A 45 0.07 -17.60 37.27
CA THR A 45 1.52 -17.41 37.19
C THR A 45 2.28 -18.62 37.75
N ASP A 46 1.84 -19.15 38.89
CA ASP A 46 2.40 -20.35 39.51
C ASP A 46 2.17 -21.57 38.62
N TRP A 47 0.96 -21.71 38.05
CA TRP A 47 0.69 -22.76 37.07
C TRP A 47 1.54 -22.62 35.80
N MET A 48 1.78 -21.40 35.30
CA MET A 48 2.65 -21.16 34.15
C MET A 48 4.10 -21.55 34.44
N LYS A 49 4.61 -21.19 35.63
CA LYS A 49 5.94 -21.61 36.11
C LYS A 49 6.03 -23.14 36.23
N ASP A 50 5.05 -23.77 36.86
CA ASP A 50 5.02 -25.22 37.08
C ASP A 50 4.90 -26.03 35.79
N ASN A 51 4.32 -25.45 34.73
CA ASN A 51 4.16 -26.09 33.42
C ASN A 51 5.22 -25.66 32.39
N GLY A 52 6.21 -24.86 32.79
CA GLY A 52 7.29 -24.42 31.89
C GLY A 52 6.82 -23.49 30.76
N VAL A 53 5.81 -22.67 31.04
CA VAL A 53 5.24 -21.69 30.11
C VAL A 53 5.84 -20.31 30.41
N PHE A 54 6.29 -19.60 29.37
CA PHE A 54 7.01 -18.32 29.44
C PHE A 54 8.35 -18.41 30.17
N GLN A 55 9.12 -19.47 29.92
CA GLN A 55 10.42 -19.71 30.57
C GLN A 55 11.48 -18.67 30.22
N ASN A 56 11.39 -18.06 29.05
CA ASN A 56 12.34 -17.04 28.63
C ASN A 56 11.66 -15.81 28.05
N LEU A 57 12.31 -14.65 28.19
CA LEU A 57 11.91 -13.43 27.47
C LEU A 57 13.02 -13.00 26.53
N ASP A 58 12.78 -13.21 25.25
CA ASP A 58 13.67 -12.83 24.16
C ASP A 58 13.23 -11.48 23.62
N VAL A 59 14.12 -10.50 23.56
CA VAL A 59 13.89 -9.22 22.89
C VAL A 59 14.74 -9.17 21.63
N SER A 60 14.12 -8.83 20.51
CA SER A 60 14.76 -8.92 19.21
C SER A 60 14.58 -7.65 18.39
N VAL A 61 15.60 -7.35 17.60
CA VAL A 61 15.54 -6.37 16.52
C VAL A 61 15.53 -7.13 15.20
N THR A 62 14.58 -6.80 14.33
CA THR A 62 14.43 -7.41 13.00
C THR A 62 14.68 -6.40 11.91
N ALA A 63 15.32 -6.85 10.83
CA ALA A 63 15.44 -6.11 9.59
C ALA A 63 15.17 -7.07 8.42
N GLY A 64 14.31 -6.67 7.48
CA GLY A 64 13.88 -7.53 6.40
C GLY A 64 13.10 -6.81 5.31
N THR A 65 12.50 -7.59 4.42
CA THR A 65 11.68 -7.07 3.30
C THR A 65 10.42 -6.34 3.78
N THR A 66 9.93 -6.64 4.99
CA THR A 66 8.82 -5.94 5.64
C THR A 66 9.23 -4.67 6.40
N GLY A 67 10.55 -4.40 6.50
CA GLY A 67 11.10 -3.20 7.12
C GLY A 67 11.98 -3.51 8.32
N ILE A 68 12.01 -2.59 9.27
CA ILE A 68 12.75 -2.71 10.53
C ILE A 68 11.72 -2.82 11.67
N GLY A 69 11.99 -3.65 12.65
CA GLY A 69 11.06 -3.88 13.74
C GLY A 69 11.70 -4.36 15.03
N ILE A 70 10.85 -4.45 16.04
CA ILE A 70 11.16 -5.05 17.31
C ILE A 70 10.15 -6.15 17.59
N ASP A 71 10.60 -7.25 18.19
CA ASP A 71 9.71 -8.29 18.69
C ASP A 71 10.17 -8.85 20.02
N VAL A 72 9.19 -9.33 20.76
CA VAL A 72 9.37 -10.10 21.98
C VAL A 72 8.94 -11.53 21.71
N ALA A 73 9.73 -12.49 22.16
CA ALA A 73 9.41 -13.91 22.02
C ALA A 73 9.55 -14.63 23.34
N SER A 74 8.73 -15.66 23.54
CA SER A 74 8.76 -16.45 24.76
C SER A 74 8.33 -17.88 24.51
N ARG A 75 9.07 -18.81 25.10
CA ARG A 75 8.83 -20.25 24.98
C ARG A 75 7.62 -20.66 25.83
N VAL A 76 6.59 -21.17 25.18
CA VAL A 76 5.36 -21.69 25.82
C VAL A 76 5.45 -23.19 26.04
N HIS A 77 6.25 -23.89 25.24
CA HIS A 77 6.53 -25.31 25.39
C HIS A 77 7.94 -25.62 24.88
N GLU A 78 8.52 -26.78 25.21
CA GLU A 78 9.88 -27.16 24.80
C GLU A 78 10.15 -26.93 23.30
N ASN A 79 9.14 -27.16 22.46
CA ASN A 79 9.20 -27.04 21.00
C ASN A 79 8.38 -25.88 20.43
N VAL A 80 7.78 -25.02 21.25
CA VAL A 80 6.88 -23.94 20.78
C VAL A 80 7.24 -22.60 21.41
N GLN A 81 7.51 -21.60 20.58
CA GLN A 81 7.73 -20.22 20.99
C GLN A 81 6.64 -19.32 20.40
N LEU A 82 6.14 -18.40 21.21
CA LEU A 82 5.27 -17.32 20.77
C LEU A 82 6.11 -16.08 20.53
N ARG A 83 5.80 -15.34 19.46
CA ARG A 83 6.50 -14.12 19.07
C ARG A 83 5.48 -13.05 18.75
N MET A 84 5.66 -11.87 19.33
CA MET A 84 4.84 -10.69 19.10
C MET A 84 5.74 -9.51 18.78
N GLY A 85 5.41 -8.73 17.78
CA GLY A 85 6.23 -7.57 17.44
C GLY A 85 5.56 -6.55 16.55
N TYR A 86 6.32 -5.52 16.24
CA TYR A 86 5.90 -4.46 15.35
C TYR A 86 7.00 -4.16 14.35
N GLU A 87 6.63 -4.06 13.08
CA GLU A 87 7.51 -3.76 11.97
C GLU A 87 7.02 -2.53 11.21
N TYR A 88 7.97 -1.67 10.86
CA TYR A 88 7.75 -0.46 10.12
C TYR A 88 8.73 -0.39 8.95
N MET A 89 8.21 -0.08 7.77
CA MET A 89 9.02 0.16 6.58
C MET A 89 9.47 1.61 6.52
N PRO A 90 10.79 1.90 6.51
CA PRO A 90 11.29 3.24 6.26
C PRO A 90 10.81 3.79 4.91
N ARG A 91 10.56 5.10 4.86
CA ARG A 91 10.09 5.77 3.65
C ARG A 91 11.22 5.90 2.63
N PHE A 92 11.26 4.99 1.67
CA PHE A 92 12.08 5.14 0.48
C PHE A 92 11.26 5.78 -0.64
N LYS A 93 11.92 6.61 -1.47
CA LYS A 93 11.32 7.21 -2.66
C LYS A 93 11.84 6.43 -3.87
N LYS A 94 10.95 5.86 -4.67
CA LYS A 94 11.31 5.26 -5.95
C LYS A 94 10.55 5.94 -7.06
N SER A 95 11.28 6.57 -7.97
CA SER A 95 10.74 7.23 -9.15
C SER A 95 10.38 6.21 -10.22
N ILE A 96 9.19 6.34 -10.78
CA ILE A 96 8.67 5.53 -11.88
C ILE A 96 8.17 6.50 -12.94
N TYR A 97 8.67 6.37 -14.16
CA TYR A 97 8.34 7.26 -15.28
C TYR A 97 7.27 6.63 -16.15
N PHE A 98 6.29 7.43 -16.56
CA PHE A 98 5.18 7.03 -17.44
C PHE A 98 5.14 7.91 -18.68
N PRO A 99 5.18 7.32 -19.89
CA PRO A 99 5.06 8.09 -21.12
C PRO A 99 3.66 8.72 -21.22
N VAL A 100 3.59 9.93 -21.75
CA VAL A 100 2.34 10.62 -22.09
C VAL A 100 1.84 10.10 -23.43
N GLU A 101 0.52 10.05 -23.60
CA GLU A 101 -0.15 9.74 -24.86
C GLU A 101 -1.20 10.79 -25.19
N VAL A 102 -1.47 10.96 -26.49
CA VAL A 102 -2.50 11.86 -27.01
C VAL A 102 -3.36 11.10 -28.00
N GLY A 103 -4.65 10.92 -27.69
CA GLY A 103 -5.57 10.21 -28.59
C GLY A 103 -5.19 8.75 -28.85
N GLY A 104 -4.46 8.10 -27.94
CA GLY A 104 -3.96 6.73 -28.10
C GLY A 104 -2.64 6.62 -28.89
N GLU A 105 -2.03 7.74 -29.27
CA GLU A 105 -0.72 7.79 -29.91
C GLU A 105 0.36 8.20 -28.88
N PRO A 106 1.54 7.57 -28.90
CA PRO A 106 2.61 7.88 -27.96
C PRO A 106 3.16 9.30 -28.18
N ALA A 107 3.59 9.95 -27.09
CA ALA A 107 4.21 11.27 -27.15
C ALA A 107 5.49 11.31 -28.00
N VAL A 108 6.18 10.18 -28.13
CA VAL A 108 7.38 10.01 -28.93
C VAL A 108 7.14 8.94 -30.00
N ALA A 109 7.39 9.29 -31.26
CA ALA A 109 7.34 8.36 -32.39
C ALA A 109 8.65 8.45 -33.21
N TYR A 110 9.04 7.33 -33.81
CA TYR A 110 10.20 7.22 -34.68
C TYR A 110 9.80 6.69 -36.05
N ASP A 111 10.47 7.16 -37.11
CA ASP A 111 10.31 6.61 -38.46
C ASP A 111 11.04 5.26 -38.63
N ASP A 112 10.81 4.58 -39.75
CA ASP A 112 11.48 3.32 -40.10
C ASP A 112 13.02 3.46 -40.20
N ALA A 113 13.54 4.69 -40.26
CA ALA A 113 14.97 5.01 -40.29
C ALA A 113 15.53 5.39 -38.91
N GLY A 114 14.72 5.35 -37.84
CA GLY A 114 15.10 5.66 -36.46
C GLY A 114 15.15 7.14 -36.09
N ASN A 115 14.64 8.05 -36.93
CA ASN A 115 14.56 9.48 -36.63
C ASN A 115 13.26 9.81 -35.90
N ARG A 116 13.31 10.75 -34.94
CA ARG A 116 12.14 11.23 -34.21
C ARG A 116 11.21 12.00 -35.15
N VAL A 117 9.95 11.59 -35.22
CA VAL A 117 8.90 12.25 -36.00
C VAL A 117 8.11 13.18 -35.08
N GLU A 118 7.73 14.35 -35.57
CA GLU A 118 6.89 15.30 -34.82
C GLU A 118 5.52 14.67 -34.53
N THR A 119 5.22 14.48 -33.25
CA THR A 119 3.96 13.87 -32.81
C THR A 119 2.87 14.91 -32.58
N THR A 120 1.63 14.44 -32.38
CA THR A 120 0.55 15.33 -31.92
C THR A 120 0.87 15.92 -30.54
N PHE A 121 1.56 15.16 -29.69
CA PHE A 121 2.07 15.66 -28.41
C PHE A 121 3.05 16.82 -28.59
N ASP A 122 4.04 16.74 -29.50
CA ASP A 122 5.01 17.82 -29.72
C ASP A 122 4.31 19.15 -30.08
N ARG A 123 3.30 19.07 -30.96
CA ARG A 123 2.49 20.23 -31.37
C ARG A 123 1.69 20.82 -30.21
N LEU A 124 1.06 19.97 -29.39
CA LEU A 124 0.27 20.39 -28.24
C LEU A 124 1.15 20.93 -27.11
N SER A 125 2.28 20.28 -26.83
CA SER A 125 3.27 20.73 -25.84
C SER A 125 3.80 22.11 -26.20
N LYS A 126 4.13 22.35 -27.48
CA LYS A 126 4.51 23.68 -27.96
C LYS A 126 3.41 24.73 -27.78
N MET A 127 2.18 24.40 -28.17
CA MET A 127 1.04 25.31 -27.97
C MET A 127 0.81 25.64 -26.49
N LEU A 128 0.91 24.63 -25.61
CA LEU A 128 0.75 24.81 -24.17
C LEU A 128 1.90 25.62 -23.58
N HIS A 129 3.13 25.43 -24.04
CA HIS A 129 4.25 26.27 -23.67
C HIS A 129 4.05 27.72 -24.11
N ASP A 130 3.61 27.96 -25.34
CA ASP A 130 3.36 29.32 -25.85
C ASP A 130 2.22 30.01 -25.08
N LEU A 131 1.23 29.25 -24.60
CA LEU A 131 0.10 29.76 -23.82
C LEU A 131 0.43 29.99 -22.34
N THR A 132 1.17 29.08 -21.72
CA THR A 132 1.33 29.02 -20.25
C THR A 132 2.73 29.37 -19.78
N GLY A 133 3.73 29.34 -20.67
CA GLY A 133 5.15 29.48 -20.35
C GLY A 133 5.78 28.25 -19.71
N PHE A 134 5.03 27.15 -19.52
CA PHE A 134 5.52 25.92 -18.92
C PHE A 134 5.75 24.83 -19.97
N THR A 135 6.86 24.12 -19.86
CA THR A 135 7.15 22.96 -20.70
C THR A 135 6.38 21.75 -20.20
N VAL A 136 5.70 21.05 -21.10
CA VAL A 136 5.08 19.76 -20.82
C VAL A 136 6.07 18.66 -21.19
N GLU A 137 6.50 17.92 -20.18
CA GLU A 137 7.35 16.74 -20.36
C GLU A 137 6.54 15.60 -20.99
N ASP A 138 7.20 14.82 -21.85
CA ASP A 138 6.66 13.63 -22.53
C ASP A 138 6.58 12.40 -21.62
N GLU A 139 7.11 12.51 -20.40
CA GLU A 139 6.95 11.54 -19.33
C GLU A 139 6.53 12.21 -18.01
N VAL A 140 5.76 11.50 -17.20
CA VAL A 140 5.45 11.90 -15.82
C VAL A 140 6.13 10.97 -14.84
N GLU A 141 6.95 11.57 -14.00
CA GLU A 141 7.55 10.91 -12.86
C GLU A 141 6.52 10.75 -11.73
N MET A 142 6.34 9.52 -11.26
CA MET A 142 5.64 9.20 -10.02
C MET A 142 6.61 8.67 -8.97
N VAL A 143 6.47 9.17 -7.76
CA VAL A 143 7.23 8.77 -6.59
C VAL A 143 6.43 7.74 -5.79
N GLY A 144 6.84 6.47 -5.90
CA GLY A 144 6.34 5.38 -5.06
C GLY A 144 6.92 5.45 -3.64
N LYS A 145 6.05 5.31 -2.64
CA LYS A 145 6.38 5.31 -1.21
C LYS A 145 5.73 4.11 -0.52
N PRO A 146 6.53 3.19 0.07
CA PRO A 146 5.98 2.09 0.85
C PRO A 146 5.46 2.60 2.21
N THR A 147 4.37 2.02 2.69
CA THR A 147 3.72 2.37 3.97
C THR A 147 3.40 1.13 4.80
N ILE A 148 4.24 0.09 4.68
CA ILE A 148 4.05 -1.18 5.38
C ILE A 148 4.32 -0.97 6.87
N ASN A 149 3.26 -1.05 7.67
CA ASN A 149 3.30 -0.96 9.12
C ASN A 149 2.47 -2.13 9.66
N ASN A 150 3.09 -3.14 10.25
CA ASN A 150 2.36 -4.32 10.70
C ASN A 150 2.74 -4.71 12.13
N PHE A 151 1.72 -4.97 12.93
CA PHE A 151 1.85 -5.84 14.08
C PHE A 151 1.98 -7.29 13.60
N LYS A 152 2.84 -8.09 14.24
CA LYS A 152 3.00 -9.51 13.95
C LYS A 152 2.74 -10.35 15.19
N PHE A 153 1.99 -11.43 15.01
CA PHE A 153 1.83 -12.49 15.99
C PHE A 153 2.17 -13.81 15.31
N LEU A 154 3.26 -14.43 15.76
CA LEU A 154 3.86 -15.60 15.14
C LEU A 154 4.06 -16.71 16.17
N VAL A 155 3.93 -17.95 15.73
CA VAL A 155 4.15 -19.16 16.51
C VAL A 155 5.24 -19.96 15.82
N ASP A 156 6.35 -20.15 16.51
CA ASP A 156 7.49 -20.92 16.02
C ASP A 156 7.46 -22.32 16.62
N VAL A 157 7.45 -23.32 15.75
CA VAL A 157 7.51 -24.73 16.12
C VAL A 157 8.88 -25.27 15.74
N PHE A 158 9.60 -25.85 16.70
CA PHE A 158 10.93 -26.42 16.54
C PHE A 158 10.82 -27.95 16.45
N PRO A 159 10.72 -28.54 15.24
CA PRO A 159 10.52 -29.98 15.08
C PRO A 159 11.74 -30.82 15.52
N PHE A 160 12.95 -30.27 15.46
CA PHE A 160 14.18 -30.99 15.80
C PHE A 160 14.87 -30.34 17.00
N LYS A 161 14.94 -31.04 18.15
CA LYS A 161 15.58 -30.50 19.37
C LYS A 161 17.06 -30.16 19.19
N ASN A 162 17.75 -30.80 18.24
CA ASN A 162 19.20 -30.67 18.05
C ASN A 162 19.60 -29.74 16.89
N LYS A 163 18.63 -29.29 16.10
CA LYS A 163 18.87 -28.40 14.95
C LYS A 163 17.96 -27.19 15.13
N HIS A 164 18.54 -25.99 15.18
CA HIS A 164 17.85 -24.72 15.45
C HIS A 164 16.91 -24.24 14.31
N TRP A 165 16.33 -25.18 13.58
CA TRP A 165 15.33 -24.93 12.56
C TRP A 165 13.97 -24.81 13.22
N HIS A 166 13.20 -23.83 12.76
CA HIS A 166 11.81 -23.65 13.17
C HIS A 166 10.91 -23.43 11.96
N VAL A 167 9.67 -23.84 12.10
CA VAL A 167 8.58 -23.51 11.18
C VAL A 167 7.72 -22.48 11.89
N THR A 168 7.44 -21.37 11.23
CA THR A 168 6.69 -20.25 11.79
C THR A 168 5.33 -20.16 11.12
N GLY A 169 4.28 -20.16 11.92
CA GLY A 169 2.92 -19.87 11.45
C GLY A 169 2.30 -18.74 12.26
N GLY A 170 1.53 -17.87 11.62
CA GLY A 170 0.87 -16.78 12.34
C GLY A 170 0.21 -15.78 11.40
N PHE A 171 0.19 -14.53 11.82
CA PHE A 171 -0.38 -13.45 11.02
C PHE A 171 0.29 -12.11 11.28
N TYR A 172 0.18 -11.24 10.28
CA TYR A 172 0.45 -9.84 10.36
C TYR A 172 -0.88 -9.08 10.34
N TRP A 173 -1.00 -8.06 11.16
CA TRP A 173 -2.15 -7.17 11.19
C TRP A 173 -1.68 -5.73 11.12
N GLY A 174 -2.16 -5.01 10.11
CA GLY A 174 -1.82 -3.61 9.93
C GLY A 174 -2.84 -2.89 9.04
N PRO A 175 -2.54 -1.65 8.65
CA PRO A 175 -3.34 -0.92 7.68
C PRO A 175 -3.51 -1.71 6.38
N SER A 176 -4.62 -1.46 5.70
CA SER A 176 -4.88 -2.02 4.38
C SER A 176 -3.94 -1.44 3.32
N GLN A 177 -3.60 -0.15 3.43
CA GLN A 177 -2.68 0.51 2.50
C GLN A 177 -1.23 0.14 2.81
N PHE A 178 -0.55 -0.51 1.85
CA PHE A 178 0.84 -0.94 1.99
C PHE A 178 1.82 -0.13 1.13
N ALA A 179 1.33 0.58 0.11
CA ALA A 179 2.11 1.54 -0.65
C ALA A 179 1.21 2.61 -1.29
N TYR A 180 1.78 3.74 -1.65
CA TYR A 180 1.14 4.73 -2.51
C TYR A 180 2.15 5.35 -3.46
N ALA A 181 1.68 5.82 -4.60
CA ALA A 181 2.46 6.59 -5.57
C ALA A 181 1.75 7.92 -5.81
N GLU A 182 2.53 8.99 -5.92
CA GLU A 182 2.07 10.33 -6.28
C GLU A 182 3.00 10.93 -7.32
N ASN A 183 2.51 11.82 -8.20
CA ASN A 183 3.38 12.50 -9.15
C ASN A 183 4.46 13.33 -8.44
N SER A 184 5.62 13.47 -9.08
CA SER A 184 6.67 14.37 -8.60
C SER A 184 6.24 15.83 -8.73
N THR A 185 6.90 16.71 -7.97
CA THR A 185 6.62 18.15 -8.01
C THR A 185 6.97 18.77 -9.36
N SER A 186 7.98 18.26 -10.07
CA SER A 186 8.31 18.72 -11.43
C SER A 186 7.23 18.35 -12.43
N ALA A 187 6.62 17.16 -12.30
CA ALA A 187 5.55 16.72 -13.17
C ALA A 187 4.22 17.49 -12.98
N MET A 188 4.09 18.33 -11.93
CA MET A 188 2.86 19.08 -11.67
C MET A 188 2.51 20.10 -12.76
N SER A 189 3.51 20.76 -13.36
CA SER A 189 3.25 21.72 -14.46
C SER A 189 2.73 21.00 -15.71
N SER A 190 3.34 19.86 -16.05
CA SER A 190 2.88 19.00 -17.14
C SER A 190 1.45 18.53 -16.89
N LEU A 191 1.16 18.04 -15.68
CA LEU A 191 -0.18 17.58 -15.29
C LEU A 191 -1.24 18.69 -15.31
N LEU A 192 -0.90 19.89 -14.86
CA LEU A 192 -1.79 21.04 -14.94
C LEU A 192 -2.07 21.41 -16.40
N ALA A 193 -1.04 21.45 -17.26
CA ALA A 193 -1.21 21.74 -18.68
C ALA A 193 -2.06 20.68 -19.39
N VAL A 194 -1.86 19.40 -19.07
CA VAL A 194 -2.72 18.28 -19.52
C VAL A 194 -4.17 18.52 -19.09
N SER A 195 -4.38 18.86 -17.82
CA SER A 195 -5.72 19.13 -17.27
C SER A 195 -6.40 20.31 -17.97
N MET A 196 -5.67 21.40 -18.20
CA MET A 196 -6.18 22.55 -18.94
C MET A 196 -6.57 22.18 -20.38
N TYR A 197 -5.75 21.40 -21.07
CA TYR A 197 -6.07 20.91 -22.41
C TYR A 197 -7.33 20.02 -22.39
N ASN A 198 -7.44 19.10 -21.44
CA ASN A 198 -8.60 18.22 -21.36
C ASN A 198 -9.90 18.98 -20.99
N GLN A 199 -9.81 20.02 -20.17
CA GLN A 199 -10.95 20.93 -19.92
C GLN A 199 -11.38 21.63 -21.21
N ILE A 200 -10.44 22.12 -22.00
CA ILE A 200 -10.72 22.70 -23.33
C ILE A 200 -11.36 21.65 -24.25
N TYR A 201 -10.82 20.44 -24.29
CA TYR A 201 -11.35 19.33 -25.06
C TYR A 201 -12.81 19.03 -24.67
N GLN A 202 -13.12 18.93 -23.38
CA GLN A 202 -14.49 18.67 -22.90
C GLN A 202 -15.46 19.78 -23.32
N LYS A 203 -15.04 21.05 -23.18
CA LYS A 203 -15.84 22.17 -23.67
C LYS A 203 -16.06 22.11 -25.19
N CYS A 204 -15.05 21.70 -25.96
CA CYS A 204 -15.18 21.51 -27.41
C CYS A 204 -16.17 20.39 -27.76
N VAL A 205 -16.20 19.30 -26.99
CA VAL A 205 -17.14 18.19 -27.21
C VAL A 205 -18.58 18.61 -26.86
N ASN A 206 -18.75 19.36 -25.76
CA ASN A 206 -20.06 19.79 -25.28
C ASN A 206 -20.61 21.05 -25.95
N ASP A 207 -19.81 21.71 -26.80
CA ASP A 207 -20.10 23.01 -27.39
C ASP A 207 -20.25 24.16 -26.36
N ASP A 208 -19.48 24.07 -25.28
CA ASP A 208 -19.46 25.06 -24.22
C ASP A 208 -18.48 26.22 -24.52
N PRO A 209 -18.72 27.43 -23.99
CA PRO A 209 -17.78 28.54 -24.15
C PRO A 209 -16.46 28.27 -23.42
N ILE A 210 -15.35 28.58 -24.08
CA ILE A 210 -13.99 28.42 -23.53
C ILE A 210 -13.78 29.41 -22.40
N ILE A 211 -14.11 30.67 -22.67
CA ILE A 211 -14.08 31.79 -21.73
C ILE A 211 -15.51 32.29 -21.62
N ASP A 212 -15.98 32.40 -20.38
CA ASP A 212 -17.25 33.02 -20.07
C ASP A 212 -17.03 33.94 -18.87
N ILE A 213 -17.18 35.23 -19.10
CA ILE A 213 -17.02 36.28 -18.09
C ILE A 213 -18.34 37.00 -18.00
N ASP A 214 -19.00 36.85 -16.87
CA ASP A 214 -20.25 37.56 -16.59
C ASP A 214 -20.01 39.07 -16.57
N GLY A 215 -20.88 39.80 -17.26
CA GLY A 215 -20.99 41.24 -17.13
C GLY A 215 -21.84 41.65 -15.93
N ASP A 216 -21.78 42.91 -15.53
CA ASP A 216 -22.71 43.49 -14.56
C ASP A 216 -24.03 43.98 -15.22
N GLY A 217 -24.22 43.68 -16.51
CA GLY A 217 -25.37 44.10 -17.31
C GLY A 217 -25.28 45.54 -17.83
N THR A 218 -24.16 46.24 -17.61
CA THR A 218 -23.93 47.59 -18.13
C THR A 218 -23.23 47.59 -19.49
N ALA A 219 -23.41 48.68 -20.25
CA ALA A 219 -22.71 48.86 -21.52
C ALA A 219 -21.18 49.02 -21.36
N GLN A 220 -20.71 49.32 -20.15
CA GLN A 220 -19.29 49.44 -19.83
C GLN A 220 -18.64 48.09 -19.49
N ASN A 221 -19.43 47.12 -18.99
CA ASN A 221 -18.99 45.75 -18.68
C ASN A 221 -20.01 44.72 -19.22
N PRO A 222 -20.10 44.54 -20.55
CA PRO A 222 -21.13 43.68 -21.18
C PRO A 222 -20.92 42.18 -20.97
N GLY A 223 -19.85 41.76 -20.29
CA GLY A 223 -19.42 40.36 -20.24
C GLY A 223 -18.74 39.93 -21.54
N MET A 224 -18.15 38.74 -21.53
CA MET A 224 -17.44 38.19 -22.68
C MET A 224 -17.56 36.68 -22.71
N THR A 225 -18.15 36.16 -23.79
CA THR A 225 -18.28 34.72 -24.03
C THR A 225 -17.56 34.38 -25.33
N ILE A 226 -16.58 33.48 -25.28
CA ILE A 226 -15.75 33.08 -26.42
C ILE A 226 -15.91 31.59 -26.67
N TYR A 227 -16.32 31.25 -27.89
CA TYR A 227 -16.37 29.88 -28.41
C TYR A 227 -15.21 29.62 -29.36
N PHE A 228 -14.80 28.35 -29.47
CA PHE A 228 -14.01 27.96 -30.63
C PHE A 228 -14.91 27.96 -31.85
N ASN A 229 -14.35 28.32 -33.01
CA ASN A 229 -15.06 28.08 -34.25
C ASN A 229 -15.15 26.57 -34.53
N GLU A 230 -16.08 26.16 -35.40
CA GLU A 230 -16.32 24.75 -35.72
C GLU A 230 -15.05 24.02 -36.18
N ALA A 231 -14.25 24.65 -37.03
CA ALA A 231 -13.05 24.03 -37.61
C ALA A 231 -11.98 23.72 -36.55
N TYR A 232 -11.74 24.63 -35.60
CA TYR A 232 -10.78 24.43 -34.52
C TYR A 232 -11.32 23.46 -33.47
N ARG A 233 -12.63 23.51 -33.20
CA ARG A 233 -13.32 22.56 -32.31
C ARG A 233 -13.13 21.12 -32.80
N GLN A 234 -13.46 20.86 -34.07
CA GLN A 234 -13.29 19.54 -34.67
C GLN A 234 -11.83 19.06 -34.65
N ARG A 235 -10.87 19.98 -34.82
CA ARG A 235 -9.45 19.65 -34.75
C ARG A 235 -9.02 19.18 -33.36
N ILE A 236 -9.48 19.86 -32.29
CA ILE A 236 -9.20 19.46 -30.90
C ILE A 236 -9.90 18.15 -30.57
N VAL A 237 -11.16 17.98 -30.98
CA VAL A 237 -11.92 16.73 -30.78
C VAL A 237 -11.21 15.56 -31.47
N ASN A 238 -10.70 15.76 -32.69
CA ASN A 238 -9.96 14.74 -33.43
C ASN A 238 -8.60 14.38 -32.82
N TYR A 239 -7.94 15.31 -32.11
CA TYR A 239 -6.71 15.00 -31.38
C TYR A 239 -6.96 14.12 -30.16
N GLY A 240 -8.18 14.10 -29.64
CA GLY A 240 -8.50 13.31 -28.46
C GLY A 240 -7.95 13.92 -27.17
N ARG A 241 -8.19 13.21 -26.07
CA ARG A 241 -7.68 13.58 -24.74
C ARG A 241 -6.19 13.34 -24.65
N MET A 242 -5.53 14.15 -23.84
CA MET A 242 -4.12 14.00 -23.48
C MET A 242 -4.02 13.41 -22.09
N GLY A 243 -3.12 12.47 -21.86
CA GLY A 243 -2.89 11.93 -20.52
C GLY A 243 -2.10 10.65 -20.56
N PHE A 244 -2.15 9.88 -19.49
CA PHE A 244 -1.42 8.61 -19.40
C PHE A 244 -2.40 7.49 -19.70
N HIS A 245 -2.28 6.85 -20.85
CA HIS A 245 -3.01 5.61 -21.08
C HIS A 245 -2.44 4.56 -20.13
N VAL A 246 -3.29 4.11 -19.21
CA VAL A 246 -2.89 3.10 -18.22
C VAL A 246 -3.35 1.72 -18.68
N GLY A 247 -4.43 1.63 -19.44
CA GLY A 247 -5.02 0.41 -19.99
C GLY A 247 -6.44 0.67 -20.43
N ASP A 248 -7.23 -0.37 -20.67
CA ASP A 248 -8.60 -0.28 -21.17
C ASP A 248 -9.60 -0.64 -20.08
N LYS A 249 -10.70 0.09 -19.95
CA LYS A 249 -11.76 -0.22 -18.99
C LYS A 249 -12.44 -1.52 -19.39
N LYS A 250 -12.56 -2.47 -18.47
CA LYS A 250 -13.21 -3.77 -18.74
C LYS A 250 -14.69 -3.66 -19.10
N ASP A 251 -15.37 -2.65 -18.56
CA ASP A 251 -16.81 -2.50 -18.74
C ASP A 251 -17.18 -1.96 -20.13
N SER A 252 -16.37 -1.05 -20.67
CA SER A 252 -16.66 -0.35 -21.94
C SER A 252 -15.66 -0.64 -23.06
N GLY A 253 -14.48 -1.20 -22.75
CA GLY A 253 -13.36 -1.34 -23.69
C GLY A 253 -12.68 0.00 -24.03
N GLU A 254 -13.10 1.10 -23.41
CA GLU A 254 -12.54 2.43 -23.66
C GLU A 254 -11.19 2.60 -22.95
N PRO A 255 -10.25 3.35 -23.53
CA PRO A 255 -8.98 3.64 -22.88
C PRO A 255 -9.18 4.39 -21.56
N TYR A 256 -8.67 3.83 -20.48
CA TYR A 256 -8.53 4.49 -19.19
C TYR A 256 -7.30 5.40 -19.22
N ILE A 257 -7.57 6.68 -19.45
CA ILE A 257 -6.58 7.75 -19.39
C ILE A 257 -6.59 8.32 -17.97
N MET A 258 -5.47 8.16 -17.27
CA MET A 258 -5.31 8.74 -15.94
C MET A 258 -5.04 10.24 -16.08
N GLU A 259 -5.84 11.05 -15.40
CA GLU A 259 -5.73 12.52 -15.41
C GLU A 259 -5.41 13.04 -14.01
N ALA A 260 -5.04 14.32 -13.92
CA ALA A 260 -4.83 14.96 -12.64
C ALA A 260 -6.17 15.17 -11.90
N ASP A 261 -6.14 14.98 -10.59
CA ASP A 261 -7.25 15.30 -9.71
C ASP A 261 -7.65 16.79 -9.84
N ALA A 262 -8.94 17.08 -9.99
CA ALA A 262 -9.41 18.45 -10.23
C ALA A 262 -9.17 19.39 -9.04
N GLU A 263 -9.16 18.87 -7.81
CA GLU A 263 -8.94 19.66 -6.60
C GLU A 263 -7.45 19.81 -6.27
N SER A 264 -6.70 18.70 -6.31
CA SER A 264 -5.31 18.68 -5.86
C SER A 264 -4.27 18.83 -6.98
N GLY A 265 -4.67 18.77 -8.25
CA GLY A 265 -3.77 18.85 -9.41
C GLY A 265 -2.77 17.70 -9.47
N MET A 266 -2.99 16.63 -8.71
CA MET A 266 -2.05 15.54 -8.51
C MET A 266 -2.66 14.20 -8.90
N VAL A 267 -1.82 13.34 -9.45
CA VAL A 267 -2.15 11.95 -9.71
C VAL A 267 -1.71 11.12 -8.52
N LYS A 268 -2.64 10.44 -7.85
CA LYS A 268 -2.35 9.53 -6.73
C LYS A 268 -2.91 8.14 -6.99
N VAL A 269 -2.11 7.12 -6.64
CA VAL A 269 -2.50 5.71 -6.67
C VAL A 269 -2.15 5.06 -5.33
N ARG A 270 -3.10 4.32 -4.75
CA ARG A 270 -2.96 3.66 -3.45
C ARG A 270 -3.05 2.15 -3.63
N ALA A 271 -2.02 1.44 -3.20
CA ALA A 271 -2.01 -0.01 -3.15
C ALA A 271 -2.58 -0.49 -1.81
N LYS A 272 -3.69 -1.23 -1.86
CA LYS A 272 -4.41 -1.75 -0.69
C LYS A 272 -4.50 -3.27 -0.72
N SER A 273 -4.42 -3.87 0.45
CA SER A 273 -4.63 -5.30 0.70
C SER A 273 -5.46 -5.49 1.97
N ASN A 274 -5.73 -6.73 2.36
CA ASN A 274 -6.47 -7.01 3.58
C ASN A 274 -5.66 -6.57 4.81
N SER A 275 -6.32 -6.04 5.85
CA SER A 275 -5.67 -5.66 7.11
C SER A 275 -5.06 -6.88 7.81
N PHE A 276 -5.74 -8.03 7.76
CA PHE A 276 -5.26 -9.30 8.31
C PHE A 276 -4.55 -10.13 7.21
N LYS A 277 -3.30 -10.51 7.47
CA LYS A 277 -2.41 -11.13 6.50
C LYS A 277 -1.80 -12.40 7.11
N PRO A 278 -2.32 -13.60 6.82
CA PRO A 278 -1.73 -14.84 7.29
C PRO A 278 -0.27 -14.97 6.89
N TYR A 279 0.54 -15.67 7.68
CA TYR A 279 1.96 -15.88 7.40
C TYR A 279 2.35 -17.33 7.65
N LEU A 280 3.19 -17.85 6.76
CA LEU A 280 3.86 -19.13 6.90
C LEU A 280 5.32 -18.98 6.49
N GLY A 281 6.23 -19.49 7.30
CA GLY A 281 7.65 -19.44 7.01
C GLY A 281 8.42 -20.52 7.72
N PHE A 282 9.73 -20.50 7.49
CA PHE A 282 10.70 -21.29 8.20
C PHE A 282 11.88 -20.40 8.54
N GLY A 283 12.55 -20.70 9.64
CA GLY A 283 13.72 -19.97 10.05
C GLY A 283 14.79 -20.88 10.61
N TYR A 284 16.00 -20.34 10.62
CA TYR A 284 17.18 -20.96 11.19
C TYR A 284 17.86 -19.97 12.12
N GLY A 285 17.93 -20.32 13.40
CA GLY A 285 18.58 -19.53 14.44
C GLY A 285 19.90 -20.13 14.87
N GLY A 286 20.82 -19.33 15.39
CA GLY A 286 22.04 -19.84 15.99
C GLY A 286 22.61 -18.88 17.02
N LYS A 287 23.36 -19.43 17.97
CA LYS A 287 24.15 -18.63 18.93
C LYS A 287 25.18 -17.80 18.16
N LEU A 288 25.26 -16.51 18.45
CA LEU A 288 26.19 -15.60 17.79
C LEU A 288 27.63 -15.77 18.31
N MET A 289 27.79 -16.08 19.60
CA MET A 289 29.08 -16.26 20.26
C MET A 289 29.16 -17.63 20.94
N LYS A 290 30.30 -18.33 20.80
CA LYS A 290 30.51 -19.65 21.46
C LYS A 290 30.54 -19.58 23.00
N SER A 291 30.77 -18.39 23.58
CA SER A 291 30.91 -18.22 25.04
C SER A 291 29.70 -17.55 25.71
N ARG A 292 28.68 -17.15 24.95
CA ARG A 292 27.54 -16.37 25.44
C ARG A 292 26.27 -16.81 24.71
N ASP A 293 25.36 -17.39 25.49
CA ASP A 293 24.10 -17.96 25.00
C ASP A 293 22.96 -16.94 24.94
N ASP A 294 23.19 -15.72 25.46
CA ASP A 294 22.21 -14.64 25.52
C ASP A 294 22.01 -13.92 24.18
N TRP A 295 23.00 -13.95 23.28
CA TRP A 295 22.91 -13.33 21.95
C TRP A 295 22.74 -14.37 20.83
N GLN A 296 21.66 -14.23 20.08
CA GLN A 296 21.30 -15.14 18.99
C GLN A 296 21.07 -14.36 17.70
N VAL A 297 21.43 -14.96 16.57
CA VAL A 297 21.08 -14.45 15.24
C VAL A 297 20.24 -15.48 14.53
N SER A 298 19.12 -15.04 13.98
CA SER A 298 18.21 -15.89 13.23
C SER A 298 17.90 -15.30 11.86
N PHE A 299 17.70 -16.18 10.90
CA PHE A 299 17.21 -15.84 9.58
C PHE A 299 15.88 -16.53 9.38
N ASP A 300 14.85 -15.78 8.98
CA ASP A 300 13.56 -16.35 8.62
C ASP A 300 13.22 -16.00 7.17
N ALA A 301 12.72 -17.01 6.44
CA ALA A 301 12.17 -16.89 5.11
C ALA A 301 10.75 -17.44 5.10
N GLY A 302 9.82 -16.69 4.50
CA GLY A 302 8.44 -17.11 4.44
C GLY A 302 7.62 -16.32 3.44
N MET A 303 6.32 -16.56 3.49
CA MET A 303 5.33 -15.94 2.64
C MET A 303 4.22 -15.36 3.52
N MET A 304 3.96 -14.07 3.31
CA MET A 304 2.80 -13.38 3.87
C MET A 304 1.70 -13.36 2.83
N PHE A 305 0.54 -13.88 3.17
CA PHE A 305 -0.63 -13.91 2.29
C PHE A 305 -1.40 -12.61 2.46
N TRP A 306 -1.67 -11.91 1.36
CA TRP A 306 -2.37 -10.62 1.38
C TRP A 306 -3.85 -10.72 1.79
N GLY A 307 -4.38 -11.94 1.95
CA GLY A 307 -5.78 -12.18 2.31
C GLY A 307 -6.76 -11.88 1.16
N GLY A 308 -6.27 -11.86 -0.08
CA GLY A 308 -7.00 -11.49 -1.29
C GLY A 308 -6.05 -10.94 -2.34
N THR A 309 -6.59 -10.60 -3.52
CA THR A 309 -5.82 -9.88 -4.54
C THR A 309 -5.67 -8.41 -4.11
N PRO A 310 -4.44 -7.90 -3.98
CA PRO A 310 -4.19 -6.47 -3.77
C PRO A 310 -4.95 -5.63 -4.80
N SER A 311 -5.47 -4.47 -4.37
CA SER A 311 -6.17 -3.52 -5.22
C SER A 311 -5.36 -2.24 -5.36
N LEU A 312 -5.26 -1.72 -6.58
CA LEU A 312 -4.64 -0.45 -6.91
C LEU A 312 -5.74 0.57 -7.17
N ILE A 313 -5.98 1.45 -6.21
CA ILE A 313 -7.05 2.43 -6.26
C ILE A 313 -6.47 3.80 -6.61
N THR A 314 -6.91 4.36 -7.72
CA THR A 314 -6.57 5.72 -8.17
C THR A 314 -7.35 6.78 -7.40
N HIS A 315 -6.95 8.04 -7.53
CA HIS A 315 -7.59 9.16 -6.84
C HIS A 315 -9.05 9.40 -7.29
N ASP A 316 -9.37 9.08 -8.54
CA ASP A 316 -10.73 9.10 -9.12
C ASP A 316 -11.62 7.93 -8.64
N GLY A 317 -11.08 7.00 -7.83
CA GLY A 317 -11.80 5.86 -7.28
C GLY A 317 -11.75 4.58 -8.12
N THR A 318 -11.16 4.62 -9.33
CA THR A 318 -11.02 3.45 -10.22
C THR A 318 -10.08 2.40 -9.62
N ASN A 319 -10.41 1.11 -9.74
CA ASN A 319 -9.54 0.02 -9.30
C ASN A 319 -8.81 -0.60 -10.50
N LEU A 320 -7.55 -0.23 -10.71
CA LEU A 320 -6.76 -0.68 -11.86
C LEU A 320 -6.61 -2.21 -11.95
N THR A 321 -6.69 -2.92 -10.81
CA THR A 321 -6.52 -4.38 -10.79
C THR A 321 -7.79 -5.13 -11.19
N LYS A 322 -8.95 -4.46 -11.11
CA LYS A 322 -10.26 -5.05 -11.36
C LYS A 322 -10.95 -4.48 -12.57
N ASP A 323 -10.88 -3.16 -12.74
CA ASP A 323 -11.72 -2.40 -13.67
C ASP A 323 -10.97 -2.06 -14.97
N VAL A 324 -9.65 -2.28 -15.01
CA VAL A 324 -8.78 -1.98 -16.15
C VAL A 324 -8.05 -3.26 -16.59
N GLU A 325 -7.91 -3.46 -17.90
CA GLU A 325 -7.16 -4.52 -18.57
C GLU A 325 -6.18 -3.95 -19.59
N ASN A 326 -5.36 -4.80 -20.21
CA ASN A 326 -4.32 -4.40 -21.18
C ASN A 326 -3.37 -3.30 -20.67
N ILE A 327 -3.06 -3.33 -19.37
CA ILE A 327 -2.18 -2.33 -18.78
C ILE A 327 -0.77 -2.50 -19.36
N SER A 328 -0.30 -1.49 -20.06
CA SER A 328 0.96 -1.54 -20.80
C SER A 328 2.15 -1.08 -19.94
N GLY A 329 3.36 -1.39 -20.41
CA GLY A 329 4.61 -0.92 -19.81
C GLY A 329 4.91 -1.43 -18.40
N LYS A 330 5.69 -0.64 -17.64
CA LYS A 330 6.13 -1.01 -16.28
C LYS A 330 4.93 -1.16 -15.33
N VAL A 331 3.84 -0.41 -15.52
CA VAL A 331 2.61 -0.52 -14.72
C VAL A 331 2.00 -1.90 -14.90
N GLY A 332 1.88 -2.38 -16.15
CA GLY A 332 1.37 -3.71 -16.47
C GLY A 332 2.09 -4.81 -15.72
N THR A 333 3.43 -4.79 -15.75
CA THR A 333 4.24 -5.75 -14.99
C THR A 333 3.99 -5.69 -13.48
N TRP A 334 3.78 -4.50 -12.90
CA TRP A 334 3.43 -4.36 -11.49
C TRP A 334 2.01 -4.83 -11.17
N VAL A 335 1.03 -4.56 -12.05
CA VAL A 335 -0.34 -5.03 -11.90
C VAL A 335 -0.41 -6.54 -12.05
N ASP A 336 0.28 -7.12 -13.02
CA ASP A 336 0.39 -8.56 -13.23
C ASP A 336 1.12 -9.24 -12.08
N PHE A 337 2.19 -8.63 -11.56
CA PHE A 337 2.88 -9.12 -10.39
C PHE A 337 1.97 -9.12 -9.14
N LEU A 338 1.27 -8.01 -8.87
CA LEU A 338 0.37 -7.89 -7.72
C LEU A 338 -0.91 -8.73 -7.87
N GLY A 339 -1.42 -8.86 -9.10
CA GLY A 339 -2.60 -9.65 -9.46
C GLY A 339 -2.32 -11.14 -9.45
N GLY A 340 -1.15 -11.55 -9.94
CA GLY A 340 -0.71 -12.94 -10.03
C GLY A 340 -0.15 -13.50 -8.73
N PHE A 341 0.63 -12.71 -7.96
CA PHE A 341 1.19 -13.14 -6.68
C PHE A 341 0.34 -12.62 -5.51
N LYS A 342 -0.57 -13.49 -5.03
CA LYS A 342 -1.37 -13.28 -3.79
C LYS A 342 -0.54 -13.37 -2.50
N VAL A 343 0.78 -13.46 -2.63
CA VAL A 343 1.74 -13.64 -1.54
C VAL A 343 2.86 -12.61 -1.66
N TYR A 344 3.33 -12.15 -0.51
CA TYR A 344 4.48 -11.31 -0.35
C TYR A 344 5.63 -12.12 0.25
N PRO A 345 6.78 -12.26 -0.44
CA PRO A 345 7.93 -12.94 0.11
C PRO A 345 8.51 -12.13 1.27
N VAL A 346 8.68 -12.77 2.41
CA VAL A 346 9.25 -12.18 3.61
C VAL A 346 10.60 -12.81 3.85
N LEU A 347 11.64 -11.99 3.84
CA LEU A 347 12.98 -12.37 4.28
C LEU A 347 13.38 -11.44 5.41
N GLN A 348 13.80 -12.00 6.55
CA GLN A 348 14.17 -11.21 7.71
C GLN A 348 15.38 -11.80 8.42
N VAL A 349 16.27 -10.91 8.85
CA VAL A 349 17.35 -11.20 9.79
C VAL A 349 16.95 -10.66 11.15
N ARG A 350 17.23 -11.43 12.18
CA ARG A 350 16.89 -11.09 13.56
C ARG A 350 18.08 -11.22 14.47
N PHE A 351 18.27 -10.20 15.29
CA PHE A 351 19.23 -10.18 16.38
C PHE A 351 18.45 -10.22 17.68
N THR A 352 18.64 -11.29 18.45
CA THR A 352 17.88 -11.59 19.66
C THR A 352 18.78 -11.55 20.88
N LYS A 353 18.27 -10.94 21.95
CA LYS A 353 18.86 -10.97 23.29
C LYS A 353 17.87 -11.62 24.26
N THR A 354 18.26 -12.73 24.87
CA THR A 354 17.51 -13.37 25.96
C THR A 354 17.78 -12.62 27.27
N ILE A 355 16.72 -12.21 27.97
CA ILE A 355 16.84 -11.45 29.22
C ILE A 355 16.87 -12.36 30.44
N PHE A 356 15.95 -13.32 30.53
CA PHE A 356 15.84 -14.31 31.60
C PHE A 356 15.22 -15.58 31.05
#